data_AF-A0A9W6TLU1-F1
#
_entry.id   AF-A0A9W6TLU1-F1
#
_cell.length_a   1.000
_cell.length_b   1.000
_cell.length_c   1.000
_cell.angle_alpha   90.00
_cell.angle_beta   90.00
_cell.angle_gamma   90.00
#
_symmetry.space_group_name_H-M   'P 1'
#
loop_
_entity.id
_entity.type
_entity.pdbx_description
1 polymer ?
#
loop_
_entity_poly.entity_id
_entity_poly.type
_entity_poly.pdbx_seq_one_letter_code
_entity_poly.pdbx_strand_id
1 'polypeptide(L)'
;MDAELEANIQQALPSALKMALYAAKKQHLELLKYTIEGVDSLCNNAAFLKDLEDREHIQQLDETAKDFALLETQLTRYKTQLEKLEPLVESGRLDQPRIDKLLKDAMAKPRINATKHDFYKKFCDRAGVRCPQKLSFNSLERDVEMEVIIARSHHASGQQRSQAAAAMDEDEDDDEEYVVE
;
A
#
# COMPACT_ATOMS: atom_id res chain seq x y z
N MET A 1 -16.00 48.01 -30.33
CA MET A 1 -15.88 47.72 -28.89
C MET A 1 -15.06 46.47 -28.63
N ASP A 2 -15.10 45.47 -29.52
CA ASP A 2 -14.48 44.16 -29.25
C ASP A 2 -12.95 44.14 -29.27
N ALA A 3 -12.28 44.94 -30.12
CA ALA A 3 -10.82 44.88 -30.26
C ALA A 3 -10.05 45.39 -29.03
N GLU A 4 -10.57 46.42 -28.35
CA GLU A 4 -9.95 46.97 -27.13
C GLU A 4 -10.18 46.03 -25.93
N LEU A 5 -11.36 45.40 -25.86
CA LEU A 5 -11.65 44.38 -24.86
C LEU A 5 -10.76 43.13 -25.06
N GLU A 6 -10.63 42.65 -26.30
CA GLU A 6 -9.76 41.51 -26.65
C GLU A 6 -8.29 41.80 -26.29
N ALA A 7 -7.79 43.00 -26.60
CA ALA A 7 -6.43 43.42 -26.25
C ALA A 7 -6.21 43.45 -24.73
N ASN A 8 -7.17 43.99 -23.98
CA ASN A 8 -7.12 44.01 -22.51
C ASN A 8 -7.13 42.59 -21.91
N ILE A 9 -7.94 41.68 -22.48
CA ILE A 9 -7.97 40.28 -22.07
C ILE A 9 -6.63 39.61 -22.33
N GLN A 10 -6.07 39.75 -23.54
CA GLN A 10 -4.79 39.17 -23.91
C GLN A 10 -3.63 39.69 -23.03
N GLN A 11 -3.71 40.95 -22.58
CA GLN A 11 -2.72 41.54 -21.69
C GLN A 11 -2.84 41.03 -20.24
N ALA A 12 -4.07 40.83 -19.73
CA ALA A 12 -4.31 40.42 -18.35
C ALA A 12 -4.22 38.90 -18.11
N LEU A 13 -4.55 38.10 -19.12
CA LEU A 13 -4.69 36.65 -19.03
C LEU A 13 -3.42 35.93 -18.52
N PRO A 14 -2.19 36.25 -18.97
CA PRO A 14 -0.98 35.60 -18.46
C PRO A 14 -0.77 35.83 -16.96
N SER A 15 -1.06 37.03 -16.46
CA SER A 15 -0.93 37.35 -15.03
C SER A 15 -1.94 36.58 -14.18
N ALA A 16 -3.20 36.52 -14.63
CA ALA A 16 -4.25 35.75 -13.96
C ALA A 16 -3.90 34.25 -13.90
N LEU A 17 -3.35 33.69 -14.98
CA LEU A 17 -2.96 32.28 -15.03
C LEU A 17 -1.75 31.98 -14.15
N LYS A 18 -0.78 32.90 -14.01
CA LYS A 18 0.32 32.76 -13.05
C LYS A 18 -0.20 32.66 -11.62
N MET A 19 -1.17 33.51 -11.27
CA MET A 19 -1.81 33.48 -9.95
C MET A 19 -2.57 32.16 -9.72
N ALA A 20 -3.32 31.69 -10.71
CA ALA A 20 -4.03 30.42 -10.63
C ALA A 20 -3.06 29.24 -10.47
N LEU A 21 -1.96 29.21 -11.23
CA LEU A 21 -0.92 28.20 -11.13
C LEU A 21 -0.23 28.20 -9.76
N TYR A 22 0.08 29.39 -9.23
CA TYR A 22 0.65 29.52 -7.89
C TYR A 22 -0.30 28.97 -6.81
N ALA A 23 -1.58 29.33 -6.88
CA ALA A 23 -2.60 28.82 -5.97
C ALA A 23 -2.73 27.29 -6.07
N ALA A 24 -2.72 26.73 -7.27
CA ALA A 24 -2.76 25.29 -7.52
C ALA A 24 -1.55 24.56 -6.91
N LYS A 25 -0.34 25.12 -7.05
CA LYS A 25 0.88 24.58 -6.42
C LYS A 25 0.81 24.62 -4.89
N LYS A 26 0.27 25.71 -4.34
CA LYS A 26 0.06 25.83 -2.89
C LYS A 26 -0.93 24.78 -2.38
N GLN A 27 -2.08 24.62 -3.04
CA GLN A 27 -3.07 23.60 -2.70
C GLN A 27 -2.47 22.18 -2.77
N HIS A 28 -1.65 21.88 -3.78
CA HIS A 28 -0.94 20.61 -3.85
C HIS A 28 -0.07 20.37 -2.61
N LEU A 29 0.70 21.37 -2.15
CA LEU A 29 1.55 21.24 -0.96
C LEU A 29 0.73 21.00 0.30
N GLU A 30 -0.40 21.70 0.46
CA GLU A 30 -1.31 21.51 1.58
C GLU A 30 -1.91 20.09 1.58
N LEU A 31 -2.40 19.61 0.43
CA LEU A 31 -2.92 18.25 0.31
C LEU A 31 -1.86 17.19 0.56
N LEU A 32 -0.63 17.39 0.07
CA LEU A 32 0.48 16.48 0.33
C LEU A 32 0.80 16.40 1.82
N LYS A 33 0.83 17.54 2.51
CA LYS A 33 1.02 17.60 3.96
C LYS A 33 -0.04 16.77 4.69
N TYR A 34 -1.32 17.01 4.42
CA TYR A 34 -2.41 16.26 5.07
C TYR A 34 -2.40 14.77 4.70
N THR A 35 -1.96 14.41 3.50
CA THR A 35 -1.79 13.02 3.09
C THR A 35 -0.73 12.33 3.94
N ILE A 36 0.42 12.97 4.16
CA ILE A 36 1.50 12.43 5.00
C ILE A 36 1.04 12.29 6.46
N GLU A 37 0.41 13.33 7.02
CA GLU A 37 -0.12 13.32 8.39
C GLU A 37 -1.21 12.23 8.56
N GLY A 38 -2.06 12.05 7.55
CA GLY A 38 -3.07 10.99 7.53
C GLY A 38 -2.46 9.59 7.51
N VAL A 39 -1.41 9.37 6.72
CA VAL A 39 -0.67 8.09 6.70
C VAL A 39 0.01 7.82 8.02
N ASP A 40 0.59 8.82 8.66
CA ASP A 40 1.20 8.68 9.99
C ASP A 40 0.16 8.30 11.04
N SER A 41 -1.00 8.97 11.03
CA SER A 41 -2.13 8.63 11.90
C SER A 41 -2.62 7.20 11.66
N LEU A 42 -2.82 6.81 10.40
CA LEU A 42 -3.22 5.46 10.00
C LEU A 42 -2.23 4.40 10.51
N CYS A 43 -0.93 4.65 10.35
CA CYS A 43 0.14 3.76 10.81
C CYS A 43 0.17 3.62 12.34
N ASN A 44 -0.11 4.70 13.08
CA ASN A 44 -0.16 4.65 14.54
C ASN A 44 -1.39 3.88 15.03
N ASN A 45 -2.54 4.07 14.38
CA ASN A 45 -3.75 3.28 14.67
C ASN A 45 -3.54 1.80 14.37
N ALA A 46 -2.89 1.48 13.24
CA ALA A 46 -2.55 0.11 12.89
C ALA A 46 -1.64 -0.57 13.94
N ALA A 47 -0.65 0.15 14.45
CA ALA A 47 0.22 -0.36 15.52
C ALA A 47 -0.57 -0.60 16.82
N PHE A 48 -1.45 0.33 17.20
CA PHE A 48 -2.30 0.17 18.37
C PHE A 48 -3.25 -1.03 18.26
N LEU A 49 -3.93 -1.18 17.12
CA LEU A 49 -4.84 -2.31 16.88
C LEU A 49 -4.11 -3.65 16.82
N LYS A 50 -2.88 -3.66 16.34
CA LYS A 50 -2.01 -4.84 16.36
C LYS A 50 -1.76 -5.31 17.79
N ASP A 51 -1.47 -4.39 18.70
CA ASP A 51 -1.25 -4.71 20.12
C ASP A 51 -2.52 -5.24 20.80
N LEU A 52 -3.70 -4.87 20.28
CA LEU A 52 -5.01 -5.40 20.71
C LEU A 52 -5.44 -6.68 20.00
N GLU A 53 -4.64 -7.19 19.06
CA GLU A 53 -4.95 -8.33 18.19
C GLU A 53 -6.25 -8.17 17.35
N ASP A 54 -6.67 -6.92 17.11
CA ASP A 54 -7.91 -6.58 16.39
C ASP A 54 -7.72 -6.64 14.87
N ARG A 55 -7.83 -7.86 14.33
CA ARG A 55 -7.61 -8.13 12.91
C ARG A 55 -8.67 -7.53 12.00
N GLU A 56 -9.91 -7.37 12.46
CA GLU A 56 -11.01 -6.85 11.67
C GLU A 56 -10.76 -5.38 11.31
N HIS A 57 -10.44 -4.56 12.33
CA HIS A 57 -10.16 -3.15 12.09
C HIS A 57 -8.85 -2.95 11.33
N ILE A 58 -7.82 -3.78 11.55
CA ILE A 58 -6.60 -3.75 10.72
C ILE A 58 -6.94 -3.97 9.24
N GLN A 59 -7.86 -4.88 8.92
CA GLN A 59 -8.28 -5.12 7.54
C GLN A 59 -9.05 -3.92 6.95
N GLN A 60 -9.83 -3.19 7.74
CA GLN A 60 -10.45 -1.94 7.29
C GLN A 60 -9.42 -0.85 7.02
N LEU A 61 -8.36 -0.78 7.85
CA LEU A 61 -7.25 0.15 7.65
C LEU A 61 -6.41 -0.21 6.41
N ASP A 62 -6.38 -1.47 5.98
CA ASP A 62 -5.65 -1.92 4.78
C ASP A 62 -6.17 -1.28 3.49
N GLU A 63 -7.50 -1.23 3.30
CA GLU A 63 -8.10 -0.53 2.16
C GLU A 63 -7.81 0.97 2.22
N THR A 64 -7.88 1.56 3.41
CA THR A 64 -7.53 2.97 3.61
C THR A 64 -6.06 3.24 3.27
N ALA A 65 -5.15 2.33 3.60
CA ALA A 65 -3.73 2.45 3.26
C ALA A 65 -3.49 2.40 1.74
N LYS A 66 -4.24 1.57 1.02
CA LYS A 66 -4.21 1.52 -0.45
C LYS A 66 -4.74 2.81 -1.07
N ASP A 67 -5.78 3.40 -0.48
CA ASP A 67 -6.33 4.69 -0.93
C ASP A 67 -5.32 5.83 -0.72
N PHE A 68 -4.58 5.85 0.39
CA PHE A 68 -3.49 6.81 0.59
C PHE A 68 -2.35 6.63 -0.41
N ALA A 69 -2.00 5.38 -0.75
CA ALA A 69 -1.02 5.11 -1.80
C ALA A 69 -1.51 5.63 -3.17
N LEU A 70 -2.80 5.47 -3.46
CA LEU A 70 -3.41 6.00 -4.67
C LEU A 70 -3.38 7.54 -4.69
N LEU A 71 -3.74 8.17 -3.56
CA LEU A 71 -3.78 9.61 -3.40
C LEU A 71 -2.40 10.26 -3.57
N GLU A 72 -1.35 9.69 -2.97
CA GLU A 72 0.03 10.16 -3.16
C GLU A 72 0.40 10.15 -4.64
N THR A 73 0.11 9.05 -5.35
CA THR A 73 0.44 8.94 -6.77
C THR A 73 -0.36 9.95 -7.61
N GLN A 74 -1.60 10.24 -7.23
CA GLN A 74 -2.41 11.30 -7.86
C GLN A 74 -1.79 12.68 -7.64
N LEU A 75 -1.38 13.00 -6.41
CA LEU A 75 -0.74 14.28 -6.08
C LEU A 75 0.58 14.45 -6.84
N THR A 76 1.41 13.40 -6.88
CA THR A 76 2.67 13.41 -7.64
C THR A 76 2.42 13.65 -9.14
N ARG A 77 1.42 13.00 -9.73
CA ARG A 77 1.03 13.27 -11.13
C ARG A 77 0.54 14.69 -11.33
N TYR A 78 -0.34 15.17 -10.45
CA TYR A 78 -0.85 16.53 -10.50
C TYR A 78 0.28 17.55 -10.47
N LYS A 79 1.24 17.40 -9.54
CA LYS A 79 2.45 18.21 -9.47
C LYS A 79 3.24 18.21 -10.78
N THR A 80 3.48 17.03 -11.37
CA THR A 80 4.18 16.92 -12.66
C THR A 80 3.44 17.68 -13.78
N GLN A 81 2.10 17.69 -13.79
CA GLN A 81 1.36 18.46 -14.79
C GLN A 81 1.42 19.96 -14.52
N LEU A 82 1.39 20.41 -13.25
CA LEU A 82 1.59 21.81 -12.89
C LEU A 82 2.97 22.32 -13.32
N GLU A 83 4.02 21.51 -13.14
CA GLU A 83 5.38 21.83 -13.58
C GLU A 83 5.48 21.95 -15.11
N LYS A 84 4.72 21.15 -15.87
CA LYS A 84 4.65 21.28 -17.34
C LYS A 84 3.84 22.50 -17.79
N LEU A 85 2.88 22.93 -16.98
CA LEU A 85 2.03 24.09 -17.28
C LEU A 85 2.76 25.41 -17.04
N GLU A 86 3.67 25.44 -16.06
CA GLU A 86 4.47 26.62 -15.71
C GLU A 86 5.14 27.34 -16.89
N PRO A 87 5.99 26.69 -17.71
CA PRO A 87 6.62 27.37 -18.82
C PRO A 87 5.62 27.88 -19.87
N LEU A 88 4.45 27.26 -20.01
CA LEU A 88 3.41 27.69 -20.96
C LEU A 88 2.72 28.98 -20.51
N VAL A 89 2.44 29.06 -19.21
CA VAL A 89 1.88 30.23 -18.55
C VAL A 89 2.92 31.37 -18.52
N GLU A 90 4.19 31.07 -18.25
CA GLU A 90 5.27 32.04 -18.28
C GLU A 90 5.52 32.62 -19.66
N SER A 91 5.48 31.79 -20.71
CA SER A 91 5.69 32.23 -22.09
C SER A 91 4.48 32.94 -22.70
N GLY A 92 3.33 32.96 -22.01
CA GLY A 92 2.07 33.51 -22.53
C GLY A 92 1.52 32.77 -23.75
N ARG A 93 2.06 31.58 -24.08
CA ARG A 93 1.67 30.78 -25.24
C ARG A 93 0.66 29.74 -24.79
N LEU A 94 -0.58 30.20 -24.67
CA LEU A 94 -1.69 29.44 -24.13
C LEU A 94 -2.36 28.63 -25.24
N ASP A 95 -1.73 27.52 -25.60
CA ASP A 95 -2.32 26.53 -26.51
C ASP A 95 -3.40 25.75 -25.78
N GLN A 96 -4.66 26.14 -25.97
CA GLN A 96 -5.81 25.60 -25.25
C GLN A 96 -5.94 24.07 -25.38
N PRO A 97 -5.86 23.46 -26.58
CA PRO A 97 -5.79 22.00 -26.72
C PRO A 97 -4.72 21.31 -25.85
N ARG A 98 -3.55 21.94 -25.72
CA ARG A 98 -2.45 21.41 -24.90
C ARG A 98 -2.75 21.55 -23.41
N ILE A 99 -3.33 22.67 -22.98
CA ILE A 99 -3.76 22.88 -21.59
C ILE A 99 -4.86 21.90 -21.22
N ASP A 100 -5.87 21.73 -22.06
CA ASP A 100 -6.98 20.78 -21.85
C ASP A 100 -6.46 19.35 -21.72
N LYS A 101 -5.47 18.97 -22.55
CA LYS A 101 -4.81 17.67 -22.43
C LYS A 101 -4.08 17.52 -21.09
N LEU A 102 -3.33 18.54 -20.64
CA LEU A 102 -2.64 18.50 -19.34
C LEU A 102 -3.62 18.35 -18.18
N LEU A 103 -4.74 19.07 -18.22
CA LEU A 103 -5.79 18.99 -17.21
C LEU A 103 -6.45 17.60 -17.20
N LYS A 104 -6.75 17.04 -18.38
CA LYS A 104 -7.31 15.69 -18.50
C LYS A 104 -6.34 14.63 -17.97
N ASP A 105 -5.06 14.76 -18.29
CA ASP A 105 -4.02 13.85 -17.81
C ASP A 105 -3.82 13.96 -16.29
N ALA A 106 -3.98 15.15 -15.72
CA ALA A 106 -3.92 15.40 -14.27
C ALA A 106 -5.08 14.74 -13.51
N MET A 107 -6.28 14.73 -14.09
CA MET A 107 -7.49 14.17 -13.48
C MET A 107 -7.64 12.65 -13.67
N ALA A 108 -6.79 12.02 -14.49
CA ALA A 108 -6.89 10.60 -14.77
C ALA A 108 -6.50 9.74 -13.56
N LYS A 109 -7.40 8.86 -13.11
CA LYS A 109 -7.15 7.95 -11.98
C LYS A 109 -5.93 7.06 -12.28
N PRO A 110 -4.87 7.10 -11.44
CA PRO A 110 -3.71 6.26 -11.63
C PRO A 110 -4.04 4.80 -11.38
N ARG A 111 -3.42 3.92 -12.18
CA ARG A 111 -3.31 2.51 -11.87
C ARG A 111 -2.04 2.34 -11.06
N ILE A 112 -2.17 1.89 -9.82
CA ILE A 112 -1.04 1.69 -8.92
C ILE A 112 -0.96 0.23 -8.48
N ASN A 113 0.26 -0.20 -8.14
CA ASN A 113 0.47 -1.41 -7.37
C ASN A 113 0.77 -1.02 -5.93
N ALA A 114 -0.25 -1.05 -5.07
CA ALA A 114 -0.12 -0.65 -3.66
C ALA A 114 0.99 -1.42 -2.94
N THR A 115 1.21 -2.71 -3.24
CA THR A 115 2.24 -3.53 -2.56
C THR A 115 3.67 -3.06 -2.80
N LYS A 116 3.89 -2.22 -3.81
CA LYS A 116 5.19 -1.59 -4.10
C LYS A 116 5.30 -0.17 -3.58
N HIS A 117 4.20 0.43 -3.11
CA HIS A 117 4.14 1.81 -2.66
C HIS A 117 4.65 1.96 -1.22
N ASP A 118 5.45 2.99 -0.95
CA ASP A 118 6.13 3.12 0.34
C ASP A 118 5.17 3.39 1.50
N PHE A 119 4.09 4.15 1.28
CA PHE A 119 3.04 4.32 2.30
C PHE A 119 2.40 2.99 2.69
N TYR A 120 2.11 2.13 1.72
CA TYR A 120 1.46 0.85 2.00
C TYR A 120 2.42 -0.14 2.67
N LYS A 121 3.71 -0.14 2.28
CA LYS A 121 4.74 -0.91 2.99
C LYS A 121 4.86 -0.47 4.46
N LYS A 122 4.95 0.84 4.69
CA LYS A 122 5.03 1.41 6.03
C LYS A 122 3.82 1.01 6.88
N PHE A 123 2.62 1.02 6.29
CA PHE A 123 1.42 0.50 6.93
C PHE A 123 1.54 -0.99 7.27
N CYS A 124 1.92 -1.85 6.30
CA CYS A 124 2.11 -3.29 6.52
C CYS A 124 3.04 -3.57 7.70
N ASP A 125 4.19 -2.88 7.73
CA ASP A 125 5.21 -3.03 8.77
C ASP A 125 4.64 -2.67 10.16
N ARG A 126 3.87 -1.59 10.26
CA ARG A 126 3.25 -1.13 11.51
C ARG A 126 2.09 -2.01 11.97
N ALA A 127 1.27 -2.49 11.03
CA ALA A 127 0.18 -3.42 11.27
C ALA A 127 0.67 -4.85 11.59
N GLY A 128 1.96 -5.16 11.36
CA GLY A 128 2.49 -6.51 11.53
C GLY A 128 1.94 -7.51 10.51
N VAL A 129 1.41 -7.03 9.38
CA VAL A 129 0.90 -7.86 8.30
C VAL A 129 1.96 -8.02 7.23
N ARG A 130 2.09 -9.24 6.69
CA ARG A 130 3.06 -9.50 5.62
C ARG A 130 2.52 -8.88 4.34
N CYS A 131 3.13 -7.78 3.91
CA CYS A 131 2.86 -7.21 2.58
C CYS A 131 3.06 -8.34 1.55
N PRO A 132 2.07 -8.66 0.70
CA PRO A 132 2.22 -9.71 -0.31
C PRO A 132 3.20 -9.25 -1.39
N GLN A 133 4.48 -9.40 -1.09
CA GLN A 133 5.53 -9.36 -2.08
C GLN A 133 5.30 -10.55 -2.99
N LYS A 134 5.27 -10.33 -4.32
CA LYS A 134 5.48 -11.42 -5.28
C LYS A 134 6.85 -12.01 -4.96
N LEU A 135 6.89 -13.06 -4.14
CA LEU A 135 8.04 -13.94 -4.04
C LEU A 135 8.23 -14.52 -5.44
N SER A 136 9.19 -13.97 -6.18
CA SER A 136 9.64 -14.57 -7.43
C SER A 136 10.44 -15.80 -7.03
N PHE A 137 9.79 -16.96 -6.99
CA PHE A 137 10.46 -18.24 -6.74
C PHE A 137 11.40 -18.67 -7.88
N ASN A 138 11.51 -17.86 -8.94
CA ASN A 138 12.36 -18.15 -10.11
C ASN A 138 13.87 -18.17 -9.81
N SER A 139 14.29 -17.82 -8.59
CA SER A 139 15.69 -17.87 -8.15
C SER A 139 15.90 -18.67 -6.86
N LEU A 140 14.91 -19.43 -6.40
CA LEU A 140 15.15 -20.40 -5.33
C LEU A 140 15.73 -21.66 -5.95
N GLU A 141 17.05 -21.81 -5.83
CA GLU A 141 17.71 -23.11 -6.03
C GLU A 141 17.24 -24.07 -4.93
N ARG A 142 16.91 -25.31 -5.31
CA ARG A 142 16.54 -26.34 -4.35
C ARG A 142 17.76 -26.71 -3.53
N ASP A 143 17.69 -26.50 -2.22
CA ASP A 143 18.70 -26.94 -1.28
C ASP A 143 18.55 -28.46 -1.06
N VAL A 144 19.42 -29.23 -1.74
CA VAL A 144 19.45 -30.70 -1.67
C VAL A 144 19.76 -31.17 -0.25
N GLU A 145 20.53 -30.42 0.54
CA GLU A 145 20.84 -30.78 1.92
C GLU A 145 19.59 -30.73 2.80
N MET A 146 18.75 -29.70 2.59
CA MET A 146 17.48 -29.57 3.30
C MET A 146 16.49 -30.70 2.94
N GLU A 147 16.44 -31.11 1.66
CA GLU A 147 15.63 -32.27 1.22
C GLU A 147 16.10 -33.58 1.86
N VAL A 148 17.42 -33.81 1.98
CA VAL A 148 17.99 -34.99 2.64
C VAL A 148 17.69 -34.99 4.14
N ILE A 149 17.76 -33.84 4.80
CA ILE A 149 17.41 -33.70 6.21
C ILE A 149 15.93 -34.07 6.41
N ILE A 150 15.03 -33.48 5.62
CA ILE A 150 13.58 -33.78 5.69
C ILE A 150 13.31 -35.28 5.43
N ALA A 151 13.94 -35.86 4.41
CA ALA A 151 13.79 -37.29 4.09
C ALA A 151 14.27 -38.20 5.23
N ARG A 152 15.38 -37.86 5.89
CA ARG A 152 15.89 -38.59 7.07
C ARG A 152 14.98 -38.44 8.28
N SER A 153 14.39 -37.26 8.50
CA SER A 153 13.41 -37.02 9.57
C SER A 153 12.15 -37.87 9.41
N HIS A 154 11.69 -38.09 8.18
CA HIS A 154 10.56 -38.98 7.90
C HIS A 154 10.90 -40.47 8.13
N HIS A 155 12.13 -40.89 7.89
CA HIS A 155 12.56 -42.27 8.19
C HIS A 155 12.73 -42.53 9.69
N ALA A 156 13.29 -41.57 10.45
CA ALA A 156 13.45 -41.70 11.90
C ALA A 156 12.11 -41.77 12.65
N SER A 157 11.11 -41.01 12.19
CA SER A 157 9.76 -41.00 12.78
C SER A 157 8.96 -42.28 12.48
N GLY A 158 9.24 -42.98 11.39
CA GLY A 158 8.66 -44.31 11.11
C GLY A 158 9.20 -45.43 12.02
N GLN A 159 10.47 -45.34 12.44
CA GLN A 159 11.12 -46.38 13.24
C GLN A 159 10.76 -46.30 14.73
N GLN A 160 10.52 -45.10 15.29
CA GLN A 160 10.02 -44.95 16.66
C GLN A 160 8.58 -45.44 16.85
N ARG A 161 7.74 -45.34 15.80
CA ARG A 161 6.34 -45.79 15.88
C ARG A 161 6.20 -47.31 15.93
N SER A 162 7.21 -48.05 15.46
CA SER A 162 7.21 -49.52 15.46
C SER A 162 7.72 -50.15 16.75
N GLN A 163 8.40 -49.39 17.63
CA GLN A 163 8.86 -49.89 18.94
C GLN A 163 7.86 -49.64 20.07
N ALA A 164 6.98 -48.65 19.94
CA ALA A 164 5.95 -48.36 20.95
C ALA A 164 4.75 -49.31 20.92
N ALA A 165 4.53 -50.03 19.81
CA ALA A 165 3.39 -50.96 19.67
C ALA A 165 3.65 -52.36 20.26
N ALA A 166 4.88 -52.69 20.66
CA ALA A 166 5.25 -54.02 21.16
C ALA A 166 5.29 -54.12 22.71
N ALA A 167 4.92 -53.05 23.43
CA ALA A 167 5.05 -52.97 24.90
C ALA A 167 3.71 -52.73 25.62
N MET A 168 2.57 -53.04 25.01
CA MET A 168 1.22 -52.84 25.60
C MET A 168 0.38 -54.13 25.69
N ASP A 169 1.00 -55.32 25.66
CA ASP A 169 0.34 -56.57 26.06
C ASP A 169 1.01 -57.06 27.34
N GLU A 170 0.40 -56.72 28.48
CA GLU A 170 0.45 -57.38 29.81
C GLU A 170 0.13 -56.31 30.87
N ASP A 171 -1.14 -56.22 31.26
CA ASP A 171 -1.55 -56.34 32.67
C ASP A 171 -3.07 -56.23 32.78
N GLU A 172 -3.67 -57.37 33.13
CA GLU A 172 -5.06 -57.58 33.55
C GLU A 172 -5.29 -57.02 34.97
N ASP A 173 -6.57 -56.77 35.27
CA ASP A 173 -7.19 -56.66 36.60
C ASP A 173 -6.87 -55.43 37.48
N ASP A 174 -7.87 -54.56 37.70
CA ASP A 174 -8.63 -54.61 38.97
C ASP A 174 -9.87 -53.70 38.91
N ASP A 175 -11.00 -54.26 39.33
CA ASP A 175 -12.31 -53.64 39.49
C ASP A 175 -12.36 -52.80 40.77
N GLU A 176 -12.78 -51.52 40.74
CA GLU A 176 -13.49 -50.94 41.90
C GLU A 176 -14.61 -49.98 41.50
N GLU A 177 -15.81 -50.46 41.81
CA GLU A 177 -17.12 -49.81 41.85
C GLU A 177 -17.18 -48.73 42.95
N TYR A 178 -17.62 -47.52 42.62
CA TYR A 178 -18.08 -46.55 43.64
C TYR A 178 -19.51 -46.10 43.35
N VAL A 179 -20.39 -46.53 44.25
CA VAL A 179 -21.82 -46.19 44.36
C VAL A 179 -21.98 -44.74 44.81
N VAL A 180 -22.92 -44.03 44.18
CA VAL A 180 -23.34 -42.67 44.54
C VAL A 180 -24.53 -42.76 45.50
N GLU A 181 -24.42 -42.19 46.69
CA GLU A 181 -25.55 -41.68 47.48
C GLU A 181 -25.36 -40.19 47.78
#